data_AF-A0A1Q3N9I4-F1
#
_entry.id   AF-A0A1Q3N9I4-F1
#
_cell.length_a   1.000
_cell.length_b   1.000
_cell.length_c   1.000
_cell.angle_alpha   90.00
_cell.angle_beta   90.00
_cell.angle_gamma   90.00
#
_symmetry.space_group_name_H-M   'P 1'
#
loop_
_entity.id
_entity.type
_entity.pdbx_description
1 polymer ?
#
loop_
_entity_poly.entity_id
_entity_poly.type
_entity_poly.pdbx_seq_one_letter_code
_entity_poly.pdbx_strand_id
1 'polypeptide(L)'
;GYFVQCLEGRRSKVDDLLYNRILKDPRHKNCEILFYEKCDVGLFKNWNMKFAPINKRLGDFFLENHRDDFNPFLLSIETIPTFIDLLASEYAIEPYSFEINE
;
A
#
# COMPACT_ATOMS: atom_id res chain seq x y z
N GLY A 1 8.24 10.94 10.50
CA GLY A 1 7.25 10.92 9.42
C GLY A 1 6.64 9.54 9.32
N TYR A 2 5.57 9.40 8.56
CA TYR A 2 4.88 8.12 8.38
C TYR A 2 5.20 7.52 7.02
N PHE A 3 5.04 6.20 6.92
CA PHE A 3 5.15 5.45 5.68
C PHE A 3 3.93 4.56 5.53
N VAL A 4 3.52 4.34 4.30
CA VAL A 4 2.54 3.29 3.94
C VAL A 4 3.18 2.43 2.86
N GLN A 5 2.96 1.12 2.96
CA GLN A 5 3.51 0.16 2.01
C GLN A 5 2.43 -0.89 1.69
N CYS A 6 2.11 -1.03 0.41
CA CYS A 6 1.24 -2.10 -0.09
C CYS A 6 2.12 -3.26 -0.56
N LEU A 7 1.80 -4.49 -0.13
CA LEU A 7 2.48 -5.71 -0.56
C LEU A 7 1.47 -6.61 -1.26
N GLU A 8 1.79 -7.04 -2.47
CA GLU A 8 0.97 -7.97 -3.27
C GLU A 8 1.82 -9.15 -3.73
N GLY A 9 1.23 -10.34 -3.79
CA GLY A 9 1.92 -11.53 -4.29
C GLY A 9 1.43 -12.83 -3.64
N ARG A 10 2.17 -13.92 -3.88
CA ARG A 10 1.89 -15.20 -3.21
C ARG A 10 1.96 -15.00 -1.69
N ARG A 11 0.91 -15.39 -0.97
CA ARG A 11 0.79 -15.21 0.49
C ARG A 11 2.06 -15.57 1.25
N SER A 12 2.65 -16.73 0.97
CA SER A 12 3.88 -17.18 1.64
C SER A 12 5.07 -16.24 1.44
N LYS A 13 5.17 -15.59 0.28
CA LYS A 13 6.23 -14.62 -0.02
C LYS A 13 5.97 -13.27 0.64
N VAL A 14 4.71 -12.82 0.66
CA VAL A 14 4.30 -11.59 1.35
C VAL A 14 4.54 -11.73 2.86
N ASP A 15 4.07 -12.83 3.45
CA ASP A 15 4.22 -13.10 4.88
C ASP A 15 5.71 -13.20 5.28
N ASP A 16 6.53 -13.92 4.50
CA ASP A 16 7.98 -13.99 4.74
C ASP A 16 8.65 -12.60 4.68
N LEU A 17 8.36 -11.82 3.64
CA LEU A 17 8.90 -10.47 3.50
C LEU A 17 8.48 -9.56 4.67
N LEU A 18 7.21 -9.61 5.07
CA LEU A 18 6.69 -8.82 6.17
C LEU A 18 7.35 -9.19 7.51
N TYR A 19 7.25 -10.46 7.91
CA TYR A 19 7.64 -10.90 9.25
C TYR A 19 9.15 -11.07 9.41
N ASN A 20 9.86 -11.51 8.38
CA ASN A 20 11.28 -11.80 8.48
C ASN A 20 12.19 -10.66 8.04
N ARG A 21 11.67 -9.66 7.31
CA ARG A 21 12.47 -8.51 6.85
C ARG A 21 11.90 -7.19 7.31
N ILE A 22 10.68 -6.84 6.87
CA ILE A 22 10.13 -5.50 7.09
C ILE A 22 10.02 -5.22 8.58
N LEU A 23 9.28 -6.02 9.37
CA LEU A 23 9.09 -5.77 10.81
C LEU A 23 10.37 -5.77 11.66
N LYS A 24 11.48 -6.30 11.13
CA LYS A 24 12.78 -6.35 11.83
C LYS A 24 13.71 -5.20 11.44
N ASP A 25 13.30 -4.34 10.51
CA ASP A 25 14.12 -3.25 10.03
C ASP A 25 14.20 -2.12 11.07
N PRO A 26 15.40 -1.74 11.56
CA PRO A 26 15.54 -0.75 12.62
C PRO A 26 15.22 0.69 12.18
N ARG A 27 15.00 0.92 10.88
CA ARG A 27 14.70 2.26 10.33
C ARG A 27 13.27 2.71 10.61
N HIS A 28 12.39 1.81 11.07
CA HIS A 28 11.01 2.14 11.44
C HIS A 28 10.59 1.51 12.78
N LYS A 29 9.43 1.92 13.28
CA LYS A 29 8.79 1.41 14.49
C LYS A 29 7.28 1.54 14.36
N ASN A 30 6.53 0.89 15.25
CA ASN A 30 5.07 0.95 15.30
C ASN A 30 4.40 0.53 13.97
N CYS A 31 4.81 -0.62 13.44
CA CYS A 31 4.23 -1.17 12.22
C CYS A 31 2.85 -1.76 12.50
N GLU A 32 1.86 -1.36 11.70
CA GLU A 32 0.50 -1.88 11.79
C GLU A 32 0.04 -2.41 10.43
N ILE A 33 -0.70 -3.51 10.46
CA ILE A 33 -1.38 -4.05 9.28
C ILE A 33 -2.73 -3.34 9.19
N LEU A 34 -2.84 -2.39 8.26
CA LEU A 34 -4.08 -1.64 8.03
C LEU A 34 -5.12 -2.47 7.29
N PHE A 35 -4.67 -3.30 6.35
CA PHE A 35 -5.52 -4.13 5.50
C PHE A 35 -4.77 -5.37 5.05
N TYR A 36 -5.43 -6.52 5.09
CA TYR A 36 -4.87 -7.79 4.65
C TYR A 36 -6.00 -8.67 4.11
N GLU A 37 -6.02 -8.86 2.80
CA GLU A 37 -7.04 -9.65 2.13
C GLU A 37 -6.44 -10.43 0.97
N LYS A 38 -7.12 -11.52 0.58
CA LYS A 38 -6.84 -12.21 -0.67
C LYS A 38 -7.25 -11.30 -1.82
N CYS A 39 -6.29 -10.88 -2.63
CA CYS A 39 -6.56 -10.21 -3.90
C CYS A 39 -6.48 -11.21 -5.06
N ASP A 40 -7.48 -11.18 -5.94
CA ASP A 40 -7.45 -11.97 -7.18
C ASP A 40 -6.70 -11.23 -8.32
N VAL A 41 -6.57 -9.91 -8.21
CA VAL A 41 -5.89 -9.03 -9.16
C VAL A 41 -4.98 -8.07 -8.40
N GLY A 42 -3.75 -7.90 -8.88
CA GLY A 42 -2.76 -7.01 -8.30
C GLY A 42 -2.85 -5.63 -8.93
N LEU A 43 -2.80 -4.60 -8.10
CA LEU A 43 -2.99 -3.20 -8.46
C LEU A 43 -1.66 -2.49 -8.76
N PHE A 44 -0.52 -3.02 -8.30
CA PHE A 44 0.79 -2.34 -8.35
C PHE A 44 1.80 -2.93 -9.35
N LYS A 45 1.33 -3.65 -10.37
CA LYS A 45 2.15 -4.53 -11.23
C LYS A 45 3.27 -3.87 -12.05
N ASN A 46 3.27 -2.54 -12.22
CA ASN A 46 4.25 -1.84 -13.05
C ASN A 46 5.64 -1.65 -12.38
N TRP A 47 5.79 -2.00 -11.09
CA TRP A 47 7.03 -1.75 -10.33
C TRP A 47 7.24 -2.81 -9.24
N ASN A 48 8.47 -3.33 -9.08
CA ASN A 48 8.77 -4.31 -8.03
C ASN A 48 8.74 -3.73 -6.62
N MET A 49 9.15 -2.47 -6.45
CA MET A 49 9.03 -1.66 -5.22
C MET A 49 9.35 -0.21 -5.56
N LYS A 50 8.33 0.65 -5.69
CA LYS A 50 8.52 2.07 -6.02
C LYS A 50 8.42 2.93 -4.76
N PHE A 51 9.35 3.86 -4.61
CA PHE A 51 9.23 4.94 -3.62
C PHE A 51 8.48 6.13 -4.25
N ALA A 52 7.38 6.54 -3.63
CA ALA A 52 6.59 7.70 -4.02
C ALA A 52 6.54 8.69 -2.84
N PRO A 53 7.06 9.92 -2.99
CA PRO A 53 6.87 10.94 -1.97
C PRO A 53 5.40 11.38 -1.91
N ILE A 54 4.97 11.87 -0.74
CA ILE A 54 3.64 12.45 -0.58
C ILE A 54 3.50 13.64 -1.54
N ASN A 55 2.45 13.58 -2.37
CA ASN A 55 2.12 14.64 -3.33
C ASN A 55 0.78 15.28 -2.98
N LYS A 56 0.37 16.28 -3.76
CA LYS A 56 -0.86 17.04 -3.50
C LYS A 56 -2.10 16.14 -3.43
N ARG A 57 -2.25 15.16 -4.33
CA ARG A 57 -3.43 14.27 -4.35
C ARG A 57 -3.53 13.41 -3.09
N LEU A 58 -2.40 12.88 -2.62
CA LEU A 58 -2.35 12.14 -1.36
C LEU A 58 -2.61 13.05 -0.15
N GLY A 59 -2.08 14.28 -0.15
CA GLY A 59 -2.36 15.26 0.91
C GLY A 59 -3.83 15.67 0.95
N ASP A 60 -4.42 16.00 -0.20
CA ASP A 60 -5.82 16.37 -0.34
C ASP A 60 -6.74 15.25 0.19
N PHE A 61 -6.40 13.98 -0.10
CA PHE A 61 -7.16 12.83 0.41
C PHE A 61 -7.28 12.82 1.94
N PHE A 62 -6.17 13.05 2.66
CA PHE A 62 -6.19 13.08 4.12
C PHE A 62 -6.90 14.32 4.66
N LEU A 63 -6.73 15.46 4.01
CA LEU A 63 -7.43 16.68 4.39
C LEU A 63 -8.95 16.55 4.23
N GLU A 64 -9.41 15.92 3.15
CA GLU A 64 -10.83 15.72 2.84
C GLU A 64 -11.48 14.67 3.74
N ASN A 65 -10.83 13.52 3.94
CA ASN A 65 -11.43 12.38 4.65
C ASN A 65 -11.17 12.39 6.16
N HIS A 66 -10.08 13.02 6.60
CA HIS A 66 -9.62 12.95 7.98
C HIS A 66 -9.35 14.32 8.62
N ARG A 67 -9.41 15.41 7.84
CA ARG A 67 -9.13 16.80 8.26
C ARG A 67 -7.78 16.97 8.96
N ASP A 68 -6.80 16.21 8.49
CA ASP A 68 -5.43 16.22 9.00
C ASP A 68 -4.44 16.02 7.85
N ASP A 69 -3.16 16.24 8.13
CA ASP A 69 -2.08 15.93 7.21
C ASP A 69 -1.93 14.41 7.02
N PHE A 70 -1.05 14.01 6.10
CA PHE A 70 -0.77 12.60 5.81
C PHE A 70 -0.43 11.81 7.08
N ASN A 71 -1.34 10.92 7.49
CA ASN A 71 -1.19 10.05 8.63
C ASN A 71 -1.93 8.72 8.38
N PRO A 72 -1.23 7.65 7.94
CA PRO A 72 -1.83 6.37 7.61
C PRO A 72 -2.66 5.73 8.74
N PHE A 73 -2.40 6.07 10.01
CA PHE A 73 -3.15 5.56 11.15
C PHE A 73 -4.58 6.12 11.25
N LEU A 74 -4.92 7.13 10.44
CA LEU A 74 -6.29 7.65 10.35
C LEU A 74 -7.16 6.86 9.36
N LEU A 75 -6.54 6.01 8.53
CA LEU A 75 -7.26 5.21 7.55
C LEU A 75 -8.21 4.24 8.26
N SER A 76 -9.45 4.18 7.79
CA SER A 76 -10.48 3.28 8.29
C SER A 76 -10.84 2.24 7.23
N ILE A 77 -11.62 1.23 7.61
CA ILE A 77 -12.13 0.23 6.65
C ILE A 77 -12.90 0.86 5.48
N GLU A 78 -13.45 2.07 5.67
CA GLU A 78 -14.19 2.82 4.66
C GLU A 78 -13.26 3.59 3.71
N THR A 79 -12.15 4.12 4.22
CA THR A 79 -11.23 4.96 3.42
C THR A 79 -10.07 4.18 2.81
N ILE A 80 -9.73 3.01 3.37
CA ILE A 80 -8.65 2.13 2.88
C ILE A 80 -8.82 1.76 1.40
N PRO A 81 -9.98 1.27 0.91
CA PRO A 81 -10.10 0.85 -0.49
C PRO A 81 -9.83 2.01 -1.46
N THR A 82 -10.47 3.17 -1.24
CA THR A 82 -10.28 4.37 -2.06
C THR A 82 -8.83 4.89 -2.00
N PHE A 83 -8.17 4.77 -0.85
CA PHE A 83 -6.77 5.15 -0.71
C PHE A 83 -5.83 4.22 -1.50
N ILE A 84 -6.08 2.91 -1.47
CA ILE A 84 -5.33 1.93 -2.26
C ILE A 84 -5.51 2.22 -3.77
N ASP A 85 -6.75 2.49 -4.20
CA ASP A 85 -7.04 2.86 -5.58
C ASP A 85 -6.33 4.15 -5.98
N LEU A 86 -6.30 5.16 -5.09
CA LEU A 86 -5.55 6.38 -5.32
C LEU A 86 -4.05 6.06 -5.53
N LEU A 87 -3.43 5.29 -4.63
CA LEU A 87 -2.03 4.88 -4.74
C LEU A 87 -1.74 4.10 -6.04
N ALA A 88 -2.63 3.21 -6.46
CA ALA A 88 -2.50 2.48 -7.72
C ALA A 88 -2.66 3.41 -8.93
N SER A 89 -3.63 4.33 -8.89
CA SER A 89 -3.96 5.27 -9.97
C SER A 89 -2.92 6.35 -10.19
N GLU A 90 -2.16 6.73 -9.16
CA GLU A 90 -1.02 7.64 -9.29
C GLU A 90 -0.02 7.14 -10.34
N TYR A 91 -0.02 5.83 -10.64
CA TYR A 91 1.00 5.19 -11.46
C TYR A 91 0.46 4.16 -12.48
N ALA A 92 -0.86 4.13 -12.73
CA ALA A 92 -1.49 3.24 -13.71
C ALA A 92 -1.30 3.78 -15.14
N ILE A 93 -0.48 3.08 -15.93
CA ILE A 93 -0.67 2.98 -17.39
C ILE A 93 -1.10 1.52 -17.60
N GLU A 94 -2.40 1.31 -17.80
CA GLU A 94 -3.11 0.06 -18.21
C GLU A 94 -3.23 -1.13 -17.18
N PRO A 95 -4.41 -1.80 -17.07
CA PRO A 95 -4.61 -2.99 -16.23
C PRO A 95 -4.12 -4.30 -16.89
N TYR A 96 -3.59 -5.26 -16.09
CA TYR A 96 -3.06 -6.56 -16.56
C TYR A 96 -3.44 -7.75 -15.65
N SER A 97 -3.62 -8.95 -16.23
CA SER A 97 -3.96 -10.22 -15.57
C SER A 97 -2.73 -10.96 -15.01
N PHE A 98 -2.85 -11.71 -13.90
CA PHE A 98 -1.71 -12.51 -13.41
C PHE A 98 -1.45 -13.68 -14.36
N GLU A 99 -0.22 -13.82 -14.87
CA GLU A 99 0.21 -15.07 -15.49
C GLU A 99 0.43 -16.13 -14.41
N ILE A 100 -0.43 -17.15 -14.43
CA ILE A 100 -0.24 -18.40 -13.71
C ILE A 100 0.78 -19.19 -14.51
N ASN A 101 2.06 -19.15 -14.13
CA ASN A 101 3.04 -20.13 -14.57
C ASN A 101 3.96 -20.53 -13.40
N GLU A 102 3.81 -21.80 -13.03
CA GLU A 102 4.66 -22.72 -12.22
C GLU A 102 5.47 -22.13 -11.05
#